data_AF-A0A8T3KT86-F1
#
_entry.id   AF-A0A8T3KT86-F1
#
_cell.length_a   1.000
_cell.length_b   1.000
_cell.length_c   1.000
_cell.angle_alpha   90.00
_cell.angle_beta   90.00
_cell.angle_gamma   90.00
#
_symmetry.space_group_name_H-M   'P 1'
#
loop_
_entity.id
_entity.type
_entity.pdbx_description
1 polymer ?
#
loop_
_entity_poly.entity_id
_entity_poly.type
_entity_poly.pdbx_seq_one_letter_code
_entity_poly.pdbx_strand_id
1 'polypeptide(L)'
;MVPQDFVNEGRIVLNLSPSAVVGLELGNEWISFSARFNGNPEDVHLPAAAVLGIYGKESNQGMLFPDETETAAEHPDDEPDPPASGNRPALRVVK
;
A
#
# COMPACT_ATOMS: atom_id res chain seq x y z
N MET A 1 0.22 17.07 -3.71
CA MET A 1 0.89 18.23 -3.13
C MET A 1 1.01 18.04 -1.63
N VAL A 2 2.20 18.32 -1.09
CA VAL A 2 2.50 18.32 0.35
C VAL A 2 3.30 19.58 0.69
N PRO A 3 3.13 20.17 1.88
CA PRO A 3 3.89 21.35 2.27
C PRO A 3 5.38 21.01 2.43
N GLN A 4 6.21 21.65 1.59
CA GLN A 4 7.64 21.35 1.45
C GLN A 4 8.46 21.67 2.71
N ASP A 5 7.98 22.58 3.55
CA ASP A 5 8.64 23.00 4.80
C ASP A 5 8.78 21.84 5.81
N PHE A 6 7.97 20.80 5.67
CA PHE A 6 7.94 19.62 6.55
C PHE A 6 8.61 18.39 5.94
N VAL A 7 9.20 18.54 4.75
CA VAL A 7 9.92 17.47 4.06
C VAL A 7 11.37 17.46 4.53
N ASN A 8 11.84 16.31 5.01
CA ASN A 8 13.23 16.10 5.41
C ASN A 8 13.84 14.98 4.58
N GLU A 9 14.98 15.25 3.92
CA GLU A 9 15.65 14.32 3.01
C GLU A 9 14.71 13.73 1.93
N GLY A 10 13.77 14.53 1.41
CA GLY A 10 12.79 14.08 0.42
C GLY A 10 11.68 13.19 0.98
N ARG A 11 11.60 13.00 2.30
CA ARG A 11 10.59 12.19 2.98
C ARG A 11 9.76 13.04 3.94
N ILE A 12 8.51 12.66 4.14
CA ILE A 12 7.62 13.27 5.12
C ILE A 12 6.87 12.19 5.89
N VAL A 13 6.77 12.37 7.21
CA VAL A 13 5.97 11.51 8.07
C VAL A 13 4.67 12.23 8.38
N LEU A 14 3.55 11.59 8.05
CA LEU A 14 2.21 12.16 8.18
C LEU A 14 1.44 11.38 9.25
N ASN A 15 0.86 12.10 10.21
CA ASN A 15 0.00 11.48 11.20
C ASN A 15 -1.43 11.36 10.65
N LEU A 16 -1.89 10.13 10.45
CA LEU A 16 -3.24 9.83 9.94
C LEU A 16 -4.22 9.44 11.04
N SER A 17 -3.93 9.75 12.32
CA SER A 17 -4.90 9.52 13.39
C SER A 17 -6.20 10.31 13.13
N PRO A 18 -7.39 9.77 13.46
CA PRO A 18 -8.66 10.47 13.22
C PRO A 18 -8.76 11.85 13.89
N SER A 19 -7.95 12.10 14.91
CA SER A 19 -7.82 13.40 15.60
C SER A 19 -6.91 14.41 14.89
N ALA A 20 -6.07 13.97 13.97
CA ALA A 20 -5.07 14.79 13.28
C ALA A 20 -5.49 15.20 11.86
N VAL A 21 -6.41 14.44 11.25
CA VAL A 21 -6.85 14.63 9.87
C VAL A 21 -8.37 14.72 9.76
N VAL A 22 -8.85 15.38 8.71
CA VAL A 22 -10.26 15.51 8.35
C VAL A 22 -10.45 15.09 6.91
N GLY A 23 -11.53 14.34 6.62
CA GLY A 23 -11.85 13.91 5.25
C GLY A 23 -10.81 12.96 4.66
N LEU A 24 -10.34 11.99 5.46
CA LEU A 24 -9.36 11.00 5.01
C LEU A 24 -9.98 10.07 3.96
N GLU A 25 -9.46 10.12 2.75
CA GLU A 25 -9.77 9.21 1.65
C GLU A 25 -8.53 8.40 1.28
N LEU A 26 -8.63 7.07 1.40
CA LEU A 26 -7.61 6.12 0.95
C LEU A 26 -8.11 5.43 -0.32
N GLY A 27 -7.75 5.97 -1.47
CA GLY A 27 -7.96 5.34 -2.77
C GLY A 27 -6.77 4.48 -3.19
N ASN A 28 -6.99 3.66 -4.23
CA ASN A 28 -5.93 2.82 -4.80
C ASN A 28 -4.84 3.63 -5.51
N GLU A 29 -5.21 4.74 -6.16
CA GLU A 29 -4.27 5.60 -6.89
C GLU A 29 -3.86 6.82 -6.08
N TRP A 30 -4.78 7.35 -5.27
CA TRP A 30 -4.64 8.62 -4.58
C TRP A 30 -5.08 8.51 -3.12
N ILE A 31 -4.32 9.17 -2.26
CA ILE A 31 -4.65 9.39 -0.86
C ILE A 31 -4.82 10.89 -0.67
N SER A 32 -5.90 11.30 0.00
CA SER A 32 -6.18 12.70 0.27
C SER A 32 -6.75 12.92 1.66
N PHE A 33 -6.43 14.05 2.26
CA PHE A 33 -6.96 14.48 3.56
C PHE A 33 -6.59 15.94 3.82
N SER A 34 -7.33 16.57 4.74
CA SER A 34 -6.98 17.88 5.28
C SER A 34 -6.31 17.72 6.65
N ALA A 35 -5.20 18.41 6.89
CA ALA A 35 -4.47 18.36 8.16
C ALA A 35 -3.94 19.73 8.54
N ARG A 36 -3.49 19.86 9.79
CA ARG A 36 -2.87 21.10 10.27
C ARG A 36 -1.36 20.99 10.34
N PHE A 37 -0.68 21.89 9.64
CA PHE A 37 0.77 22.04 9.69
C PHE A 37 1.10 23.35 10.40
N ASN A 38 1.70 23.24 11.58
CA ASN A 38 1.98 24.39 12.46
C ASN A 38 0.73 25.25 12.76
N GLY A 39 -0.44 24.60 12.88
CA GLY A 39 -1.74 25.23 13.15
C GLY A 39 -2.52 25.69 11.91
N ASN A 40 -1.86 25.82 10.75
CA ASN A 40 -2.52 26.20 9.50
C ASN A 40 -3.15 24.98 8.83
N PRO A 41 -4.42 25.03 8.41
CA PRO A 41 -5.02 23.95 7.63
C PRO A 41 -4.41 23.90 6.23
N GLU A 42 -4.02 22.71 5.79
CA GLU A 42 -3.50 22.41 4.45
C GLU A 42 -4.13 21.11 3.95
N ASP A 43 -4.46 21.08 2.66
CA ASP A 43 -4.97 19.89 2.00
C ASP A 43 -3.83 19.10 1.37
N VAL A 44 -3.72 17.84 1.77
CA VAL A 44 -2.71 16.90 1.31
C VAL A 44 -3.31 15.98 0.26
N HIS A 45 -2.59 15.83 -0.85
CA HIS A 45 -2.95 14.90 -1.93
C HIS A 45 -1.68 14.19 -2.39
N LEU A 46 -1.62 12.87 -2.32
CA LEU A 46 -0.43 12.12 -2.74
C LEU A 46 -0.82 10.83 -3.47
N PRO A 47 -0.03 10.42 -4.47
CA PRO A 47 -0.24 9.13 -5.12
C PRO A 47 0.09 8.00 -4.13
N ALA A 48 -0.70 6.94 -4.14
CA ALA A 48 -0.50 5.79 -3.25
C ALA A 48 0.89 5.15 -3.44
N ALA A 49 1.41 5.15 -4.68
CA ALA A 49 2.74 4.66 -5.02
C ALA A 49 3.91 5.45 -4.36
N ALA A 50 3.67 6.67 -3.84
CA ALA A 50 4.69 7.43 -3.11
C ALA A 50 4.77 7.06 -1.61
N VAL A 51 3.94 6.14 -1.12
CA VAL A 51 3.94 5.72 0.28
C VAL A 51 5.01 4.65 0.49
N LEU A 52 6.04 4.99 1.26
CA LEU A 52 7.14 4.08 1.58
C LEU A 52 6.79 3.06 2.66
N GLY A 53 5.79 3.36 3.49
CA GLY A 53 5.39 2.47 4.58
C GLY A 53 4.36 3.09 5.51
N ILE A 54 3.82 2.25 6.39
CA ILE A 54 2.89 2.64 7.44
C ILE A 54 3.31 2.00 8.76
N TYR A 55 3.28 2.77 9.83
CA TYR A 55 3.62 2.27 11.16
C TYR A 55 2.79 2.94 12.25
N GLY A 56 2.49 2.17 13.29
CA GLY A 56 1.90 2.64 14.53
C GLY A 56 2.96 3.29 15.40
N LYS A 57 2.79 4.59 15.69
CA LYS A 57 3.72 5.38 16.52
C LYS A 57 3.96 4.77 17.91
N GLU A 58 2.96 4.15 18.52
CA GLU A 58 3.02 3.66 19.90
C GLU A 58 3.65 2.27 20.00
N SER A 59 3.33 1.38 19.06
CA SER A 59 3.84 0.00 19.06
C SER A 59 5.12 -0.17 18.26
N ASN A 60 5.53 0.85 17.48
CA ASN A 60 6.55 0.76 16.42
C ASN A 60 6.32 -0.42 15.45
N GLN A 61 5.08 -0.94 15.40
CA GLN A 61 4.68 -1.98 14.49
C GLN A 61 4.22 -1.36 13.18
N GLY A 62 4.60 -1.96 12.06
CA GLY A 62 4.28 -1.44 10.75
C GLY A 62 4.85 -2.32 9.66
N MET A 63 4.72 -1.84 8.43
CA MET A 63 5.35 -2.44 7.27
C MET A 63 5.86 -1.34 6.34
N LEU A 64 6.99 -1.63 5.70
CA LEU A 64 7.47 -0.86 4.56
C LEU A 64 6.88 -1.49 3.30
N PHE A 65 6.52 -0.66 2.34
CA PHE A 65 6.17 -1.12 1.01
C PHE A 65 7.46 -1.27 0.21
N PRO A 66 7.64 -2.38 -0.53
CA PRO A 66 8.76 -2.52 -1.46
C PRO A 66 8.61 -1.47 -2.56
N ASP A 67 9.72 -0.97 -3.07
CA ASP A 67 9.71 -0.13 -4.27
C ASP A 67 9.10 -0.94 -5.43
N GLU A 68 8.22 -0.34 -6.24
CA GLU A 68 7.54 -1.05 -7.33
C GLU A 68 8.51 -1.58 -8.41
N THR A 69 9.77 -1.15 -8.38
CA THR A 69 10.86 -1.72 -9.19
C THR A 69 11.30 -3.10 -8.73
N GLU A 70 11.04 -3.47 -7.47
CA GLU A 70 11.46 -4.73 -6.85
C GLU A 70 10.35 -5.80 -6.89
N THR A 71 9.07 -5.39 -6.89
CA THR A 71 7.91 -6.31 -6.99
C THR A 71 7.76 -6.97 -8.37
N ALA A 72 8.39 -6.46 -9.42
CA ALA A 72 8.40 -7.13 -10.73
C ALA A 72 9.18 -8.47 -10.74
N ALA A 73 9.94 -8.79 -9.68
CA ALA A 73 10.79 -9.97 -9.60
C ALA A 73 10.16 -11.17 -8.85
N GLU A 74 8.95 -11.05 -8.30
CA GLU A 74 8.30 -12.12 -7.55
C GLU A 74 6.94 -12.50 -8.15
N HIS A 75 6.91 -12.74 -9.45
CA HIS A 75 6.01 -13.76 -9.98
C HIS A 75 6.77 -15.08 -9.90
N PRO A 76 6.41 -16.03 -9.00
CA PRO A 76 6.85 -17.39 -9.20
C PRO A 76 6.29 -17.83 -10.56
N ASP A 77 7.20 -18.22 -11.42
CA ASP A 77 6.98 -18.90 -12.69
C ASP A 77 5.72 -19.78 -12.63
N ASP A 78 4.66 -19.39 -13.33
CA ASP A 78 3.61 -20.34 -13.74
C ASP A 78 4.22 -21.10 -14.92
N GLU A 79 5.15 -22.00 -14.60
CA GLU A 79 5.71 -22.95 -15.55
C GLU A 79 4.58 -23.93 -15.92
N PRO A 80 4.12 -23.99 -17.18
CA PRO A 80 3.10 -24.96 -17.55
C PRO A 80 3.72 -26.36 -17.52
N ASP A 81 3.36 -27.14 -16.50
CA ASP A 81 3.71 -28.56 -16.38
C ASP A 81 3.35 -29.32 -17.68
N PRO A 82 4.30 -30.05 -18.30
CA PRO A 82 4.02 -30.79 -19.53
C PRO A 82 3.06 -31.96 -19.27
N PRO A 83 2.11 -32.28 -20.18
CA PRO A 83 1.03 -33.18 -19.85
C PRO A 83 1.47 -34.65 -19.82
N ALA A 84 0.93 -35.33 -18.81
CA ALA A 84 0.53 -36.74 -18.76
C ALA A 84 1.59 -37.81 -18.44
N SER A 85 1.44 -38.41 -17.25
CA SER A 85 1.31 -39.87 -17.12
C SER A 85 0.70 -40.26 -15.76
N GLY A 86 -0.40 -41.02 -15.80
CA GLY A 86 -0.67 -42.04 -14.78
C GLY A 86 -1.84 -41.83 -13.82
N ASN A 87 -2.93 -42.54 -14.12
CA ASN A 87 -3.87 -43.21 -13.20
C ASN A 87 -5.09 -42.43 -12.63
N ARG A 88 -6.29 -42.94 -12.99
CA ARG A 88 -7.66 -42.47 -12.69
C ARG A 88 -8.00 -42.55 -11.18
N PRO A 89 -9.07 -41.86 -10.71
CA PRO A 89 -10.42 -42.46 -10.80
C PRO A 89 -11.51 -41.49 -11.30
N ALA A 90 -12.47 -42.03 -12.07
CA ALA A 90 -13.62 -41.27 -12.57
C ALA A 90 -14.81 -41.39 -11.59
N LEU A 91 -15.37 -40.26 -11.18
CA LEU A 91 -16.64 -40.22 -10.43
C LEU A 91 -17.81 -40.25 -11.43
N ARG A 92 -18.72 -41.23 -11.28
CA ARG A 92 -19.98 -41.30 -12.04
C ARG A 92 -21.08 -40.59 -11.27
N VAL A 93 -21.74 -39.62 -11.90
CA VAL A 93 -22.96 -38.99 -11.38
C VAL A 93 -24.10 -40.01 -11.47
N VAL A 94 -24.76 -40.27 -10.35
CA VAL A 94 -25.99 -41.08 -10.25
C VAL A 94 -27.18 -40.12 -10.27
N LYS A 95 -28.22 -40.46 -11.03
CA LYS A 95 -29.52 -39.79 -11.02
C LYS A 95 -30.57 -40.71 -10.41
#